data_AF-A0A842VR49-F1
#
_entry.id   AF-A0A842VR49-F1
#
_cell.length_a   1.000
_cell.length_b   1.000
_cell.length_c   1.000
_cell.angle_alpha   90.00
_cell.angle_beta   90.00
_cell.angle_gamma   90.00
#
_symmetry.space_group_name_H-M   'P 1'
#
loop_
_entity.id
_entity.type
_entity.pdbx_description
1 polymer ?
#
loop_
_entity_poly.entity_id
_entity_poly.type
_entity_poly.pdbx_seq_one_letter_code
_entity_poly.pdbx_strand_id
1 'polypeptide(L)'
;MPIEEEHVLSFLENASNEKYNSELIDLLIKRINKLCFEECQIDRIQCTLTPLCTRRFLLKLRIKNNLQLEDLPKFCYSVHKNVVLRDFRGKTVVYKPNDAYLYLIDFLDIFFHGDYRKLNKFITFDNWDEAYEIFERRINKDKENFQYYHYGNYFIVKYDDRIHATYIEQKYVICNCNRENITDLNLLYGLCQLFKKIHFPEFRVSIIPEKHVILTAYVTQDVLNNIEESANNDADSNLREYFWSIFPEDIESLTKFTKKVHMELNRNRNLEIKLYLNLETNNYIETEKNIPLRFRDMRLIFNFMYRLYHEFYILWVK
;
A
#
# COMPACT_ATOMS: atom_id res chain seq x y z
N MET A 1 26.19 32.70 9.92
CA MET A 1 25.12 32.08 9.11
C MET A 1 24.26 31.21 10.02
N PRO A 2 22.94 31.14 9.80
CA PRO A 2 22.10 30.15 10.48
C PRO A 2 22.53 28.73 10.09
N ILE A 3 22.22 27.74 10.94
CA ILE A 3 22.44 26.33 10.65
C ILE A 3 21.46 25.89 9.55
N GLU A 4 21.92 25.03 8.65
CA GLU A 4 21.15 24.49 7.52
C GLU A 4 21.12 22.95 7.60
N GLU A 5 20.24 22.31 6.84
CA GLU A 5 20.06 20.85 6.87
C GLU A 5 21.35 20.10 6.54
N GLU A 6 22.08 20.53 5.51
CA GLU A 6 23.35 19.94 5.09
C GLU A 6 24.43 19.96 6.18
N HIS A 7 24.47 21.03 6.98
CA HIS A 7 25.40 21.14 8.11
C HIS A 7 25.12 20.08 9.18
N VAL A 8 23.84 19.81 9.47
CA VAL A 8 23.43 18.81 10.46
C VAL A 8 23.70 17.41 9.95
N LEU A 9 23.35 17.11 8.69
CA LEU A 9 23.58 15.81 8.09
C LEU A 9 25.07 15.47 8.03
N SER A 10 25.90 16.40 7.56
CA SER A 10 27.36 16.23 7.51
C SER A 10 27.97 16.01 8.91
N PHE A 11 27.47 16.72 9.93
CA PHE A 11 27.92 16.53 11.30
C PHE A 11 27.60 15.13 11.85
N LEU A 12 26.39 14.64 11.59
CA LEU A 12 25.91 13.33 12.04
C LEU A 12 26.62 12.16 11.34
N GLU A 13 27.02 12.32 10.08
CA GLU A 13 27.76 11.29 9.33
C GLU A 13 29.20 11.09 9.82
N ASN A 14 29.76 12.06 10.54
CA ASN A 14 31.12 11.96 11.05
C ASN A 14 31.20 11.07 12.30
N ALA A 15 31.79 9.88 12.14
CA ALA A 15 31.96 8.90 13.21
C ALA A 15 32.80 9.40 14.40
N SER A 16 33.64 10.43 14.24
CA SER A 16 34.40 11.00 15.38
C SER A 16 33.53 11.78 16.37
N ASN A 17 32.27 12.07 16.02
CA ASN A 17 31.38 12.94 16.78
C ASN A 17 30.34 12.18 17.61
N GLU A 18 30.47 10.87 17.81
CA GLU A 18 29.43 10.01 18.43
C GLU A 18 28.80 10.60 19.71
N LYS A 19 29.63 11.13 20.62
CA LYS A 19 29.17 11.80 21.85
C LYS A 19 28.34 13.05 21.56
N TYR A 20 28.81 13.91 20.64
CA TYR A 20 28.10 15.13 20.27
C TYR A 20 26.86 14.85 19.43
N ASN A 21 26.85 13.78 18.63
CA ASN A 21 25.68 13.30 17.90
C ASN A 21 24.58 12.90 18.89
N SER A 22 24.95 12.20 19.97
CA SER A 22 24.02 11.83 21.04
C SER A 22 23.43 13.08 21.73
N GLU A 23 24.26 14.07 22.04
CA GLU A 23 23.80 15.34 22.64
C GLU A 23 22.85 16.13 21.71
N LEU A 24 23.15 16.17 20.41
CA LEU A 24 22.29 16.82 19.42
C LEU A 24 20.94 16.09 19.29
N ILE A 25 20.95 14.76 19.28
CA ILE A 25 19.74 13.94 19.27
C ILE A 25 18.91 14.19 20.53
N ASP A 26 19.53 14.30 21.70
CA ASP A 26 18.83 14.62 22.95
C ASP A 26 18.15 16.00 22.91
N LEU A 27 18.82 17.01 22.33
CA LEU A 27 18.23 18.32 22.13
C LEU A 27 17.01 18.25 21.18
N LEU A 28 17.12 17.48 20.11
CA LEU A 28 16.02 17.25 19.16
C LEU A 28 14.84 16.54 19.83
N ILE A 29 15.10 15.47 20.60
CA ILE A 29 14.08 14.72 21.34
C ILE A 29 13.36 15.65 22.33
N LYS A 30 14.12 16.44 23.12
CA LYS A 30 13.54 17.42 24.06
C LYS A 30 12.64 18.42 23.35
N ARG A 31 13.08 18.98 22.21
CA ARG A 31 12.27 19.92 21.42
C ARG A 31 11.00 19.27 20.87
N ILE A 32 11.11 18.07 20.31
CA ILE A 32 9.99 17.29 19.76
C ILE A 32 8.97 16.98 20.87
N ASN A 33 9.42 16.55 22.04
CA ASN A 33 8.54 16.25 23.16
C ASN A 33 7.84 17.51 23.67
N LYS A 34 8.57 18.62 23.83
CA LYS A 34 7.96 19.91 24.18
C LYS A 34 6.89 20.33 23.16
N LEU A 35 7.20 20.25 21.87
CA LEU A 35 6.27 20.58 20.79
C LEU A 35 4.99 19.72 20.86
N CYS A 36 5.12 18.40 21.07
CA CYS A 36 3.99 17.49 21.10
C CYS A 36 3.16 17.63 22.39
N PHE A 37 3.82 17.61 23.55
CA PHE A 37 3.18 17.43 24.85
C PHE A 37 2.83 18.72 25.56
N GLU A 38 3.63 19.77 25.39
CA GLU A 38 3.50 21.03 26.12
C GLU A 38 2.94 22.17 25.26
N GLU A 39 3.14 22.11 23.94
CA GLU A 39 2.67 23.16 23.03
C GLU A 39 1.42 22.69 22.27
N CYS A 40 1.54 21.65 21.44
CA CYS A 40 0.48 21.28 20.51
C CYS A 40 -0.74 20.69 21.20
N GLN A 41 -0.60 19.66 22.05
CA GLN A 41 -1.79 18.97 22.59
C GLN A 41 -2.54 19.75 23.68
N ILE A 42 -1.88 20.72 24.32
CA ILE A 42 -2.47 21.54 25.38
C ILE A 42 -3.53 22.47 24.77
N ASP A 43 -3.20 23.10 23.63
CA ASP A 43 -4.19 23.83 22.84
C ASP A 43 -5.01 22.86 21.97
N ARG A 44 -6.19 22.50 22.48
CA ARG A 44 -7.10 21.55 21.81
C ARG A 44 -7.59 22.05 20.44
N ILE A 45 -7.75 23.36 20.27
CA ILE A 45 -8.22 23.95 19.01
C ILE A 45 -7.10 23.83 17.97
N GLN A 46 -5.89 24.29 18.32
CA GLN A 46 -4.71 24.18 17.48
C GLN A 46 -4.44 22.71 17.11
N CYS A 47 -4.42 21.81 18.09
CA CYS A 47 -4.17 20.40 17.82
C CYS A 47 -5.21 19.77 16.88
N THR A 48 -6.45 20.26 16.89
CA THR A 48 -7.53 19.72 16.06
C THR A 48 -7.47 20.24 14.64
N LEU A 49 -7.34 21.56 14.48
CA LEU A 49 -7.47 22.25 13.19
C LEU A 49 -6.13 22.37 12.46
N THR A 50 -5.07 22.70 13.19
CA THR A 50 -3.77 23.14 12.68
C THR A 50 -2.63 22.54 13.53
N PRO A 51 -2.48 21.20 13.59
CA PRO A 51 -1.46 20.58 14.42
C PRO A 51 -0.07 21.10 14.05
N LEU A 52 0.79 21.33 15.06
CA LEU A 52 2.13 21.90 14.87
C LEU A 52 3.10 20.98 14.10
N CYS A 53 2.68 19.76 13.80
CA CYS A 53 3.39 18.85 12.89
C CYS A 53 2.53 18.56 11.67
N THR A 54 3.11 18.76 10.49
CA THR A 54 2.46 18.53 9.21
C THR A 54 1.99 17.08 9.11
N ARG A 55 0.71 16.89 8.76
CA ARG A 55 0.08 15.55 8.65
C ARG A 55 0.29 14.63 9.85
N ARG A 56 0.58 15.20 11.03
CA ARG A 56 0.88 14.45 12.26
C ARG A 56 2.01 13.42 12.10
N PHE A 57 3.04 13.71 11.29
CA PHE A 57 4.15 12.78 11.06
C PHE A 57 4.86 12.34 12.36
N LEU A 58 4.81 13.17 13.41
CA LEU A 58 5.35 12.83 14.73
C LEU A 58 4.56 11.73 15.46
N LEU A 59 3.28 11.51 15.15
CA LEU A 59 2.54 10.32 15.60
C LEU A 59 3.02 9.08 14.85
N LYS A 60 3.14 9.19 13.51
CA LYS A 60 3.71 8.12 12.67
C LYS A 60 5.09 7.69 13.18
N LEU A 61 5.97 8.65 13.50
CA LEU A 61 7.30 8.36 14.05
C LEU A 61 7.21 7.49 15.31
N ARG A 62 6.32 7.81 16.24
CA ARG A 62 6.18 7.07 17.50
C ARG A 62 5.59 5.68 17.27
N ILE A 63 4.50 5.59 16.52
CA ILE A 63 3.80 4.32 16.25
C ILE A 63 4.71 3.35 15.49
N LYS A 64 5.43 3.81 14.46
CA LYS A 64 6.35 2.98 13.68
C LYS A 64 7.54 2.46 14.50
N ASN A 65 7.89 3.15 15.57
CA ASN A 65 8.95 2.74 16.51
C ASN A 65 8.42 2.00 17.74
N ASN A 66 7.20 1.44 17.68
CA ASN A 66 6.59 0.61 18.72
C ASN A 66 6.44 1.28 20.10
N LEU A 67 6.40 2.61 20.15
CA LEU A 67 6.03 3.33 21.38
C LEU A 67 4.60 2.95 21.77
N GLN A 68 4.29 2.93 23.07
CA GLN A 68 2.98 2.55 23.57
C GLN A 68 2.02 3.75 23.57
N LEU A 69 0.73 3.47 23.78
CA LEU A 69 -0.30 4.51 23.88
C LEU A 69 -0.02 5.54 24.98
N GLU A 70 0.65 5.13 26.06
CA GLU A 70 1.05 6.05 27.14
C GLU A 70 2.10 7.08 26.69
N ASP A 71 2.93 6.72 25.71
CA ASP A 71 4.03 7.54 25.17
C ASP A 71 3.59 8.47 24.03
N LEU A 72 2.28 8.46 23.71
CA LEU A 72 1.71 9.35 22.70
C LEU A 72 1.06 10.57 23.35
N PRO A 73 1.05 11.74 22.66
CA PRO A 73 0.20 12.86 23.06
C PRO A 73 -1.28 12.46 22.92
N LYS A 74 -1.89 12.04 24.05
CA LYS A 74 -3.21 11.36 24.11
C LYS A 74 -4.30 12.12 23.35
N PHE A 75 -4.37 13.44 23.54
CA PHE A 75 -5.37 14.26 22.84
C PHE A 75 -5.12 14.24 21.32
N CYS A 76 -3.87 14.45 20.89
CA CYS A 76 -3.49 14.45 19.48
C CYS A 76 -3.81 13.11 18.80
N TYR A 77 -3.50 11.98 19.45
CA TYR A 77 -3.83 10.66 18.92
C TYR A 77 -5.35 10.42 18.90
N SER A 78 -6.09 10.83 19.93
CA SER A 78 -7.55 10.69 19.95
C SER A 78 -8.25 11.47 18.82
N VAL A 79 -7.75 12.67 18.50
CA VAL A 79 -8.25 13.45 17.36
C VAL A 79 -7.93 12.73 16.06
N HIS A 80 -6.72 12.18 15.92
CA HIS A 80 -6.33 11.41 14.73
C HIS A 80 -7.24 10.19 14.52
N LYS A 81 -7.45 9.37 15.57
CA LYS A 81 -8.39 8.24 15.57
C LYS A 81 -9.80 8.68 15.16
N ASN A 82 -10.29 9.78 15.71
CA ASN A 82 -11.62 10.32 15.41
C ASN A 82 -11.75 10.79 13.96
N VAL A 83 -10.70 11.36 13.35
CA VAL A 83 -10.71 11.72 11.94
C VAL A 83 -10.85 10.46 11.08
N VAL A 84 -10.09 9.40 11.37
CA VAL A 84 -10.22 8.11 10.64
C VAL A 84 -11.62 7.53 10.78
N LEU A 85 -12.16 7.47 12.00
CA LEU A 85 -13.51 6.96 12.26
C LEU A 85 -14.59 7.77 11.52
N ARG A 86 -14.50 9.09 11.52
CA ARG A 86 -15.46 9.96 10.83
C ARG A 86 -15.39 9.80 9.32
N ASP A 87 -14.19 9.75 8.75
CA ASP A 87 -14.00 9.55 7.31
C ASP A 87 -14.46 8.16 6.84
N PHE A 88 -14.29 7.12 7.68
CA PHE A 88 -14.86 5.79 7.43
C PHE A 88 -16.40 5.82 7.42
N ARG A 89 -17.02 6.54 8.35
CA ARG A 89 -18.48 6.71 8.41
C ARG A 89 -19.04 7.72 7.39
N GLY A 90 -18.24 8.14 6.40
CA GLY A 90 -18.66 9.11 5.38
C GLY A 90 -18.96 10.52 5.91
N LYS A 91 -18.51 10.86 7.13
CA LYS A 91 -18.73 12.18 7.73
C LYS A 91 -17.67 13.18 7.30
N THR A 92 -18.01 14.47 7.32
CA THR A 92 -17.05 15.55 7.07
C THR A 92 -15.90 15.49 8.07
N VAL A 93 -14.69 15.64 7.55
CA VAL A 93 -13.42 15.66 8.28
C VAL A 93 -12.61 16.88 7.89
N VAL A 94 -11.76 17.33 8.83
CA VAL A 94 -10.89 18.51 8.64
C VAL A 94 -9.84 18.25 7.55
N TYR A 95 -9.39 17.01 7.42
CA TYR A 95 -8.47 16.55 6.38
C TYR A 95 -8.74 15.09 6.04
N LYS A 96 -8.38 14.67 4.82
CA LYS A 96 -8.46 13.26 4.43
C LYS A 96 -7.33 12.46 5.08
N PRO A 97 -7.64 11.38 5.84
CA PRO A 97 -6.63 10.58 6.54
C PRO A 97 -5.96 9.58 5.58
N ASN A 98 -5.30 10.08 4.54
CA ASN A 98 -4.42 9.26 3.70
C ASN A 98 -3.17 8.90 4.51
N ASP A 99 -2.74 7.65 4.43
CA ASP A 99 -1.54 7.15 5.11
C ASP A 99 -1.56 7.37 6.64
N ALA A 100 -2.75 7.23 7.25
CA ALA A 100 -2.95 7.46 8.68
C ALA A 100 -2.50 6.24 9.51
N TYR A 101 -1.69 6.45 10.55
CA TYR A 101 -1.16 5.37 11.38
C TYR A 101 -2.02 5.20 12.65
N LEU A 102 -2.54 3.99 12.87
CA LEU A 102 -3.28 3.61 14.07
C LEU A 102 -2.67 2.35 14.68
N TYR A 103 -2.84 2.15 15.99
CA TYR A 103 -2.62 0.82 16.57
C TYR A 103 -3.65 -0.17 16.03
N LEU A 104 -3.26 -1.45 15.93
CA LEU A 104 -4.11 -2.53 15.46
C LEU A 104 -5.45 -2.59 16.21
N ILE A 105 -5.42 -2.50 17.53
CA ILE A 105 -6.64 -2.56 18.35
C ILE A 105 -7.61 -1.42 18.03
N ASP A 106 -7.10 -0.22 17.75
CA ASP A 106 -7.93 0.94 17.40
C ASP A 106 -8.47 0.85 15.98
N PHE A 107 -7.69 0.32 15.04
CA PHE A 107 -8.18 -0.01 13.71
C PHE A 107 -9.33 -1.02 13.80
N LEU A 108 -9.14 -2.12 14.53
CA LEU A 108 -10.18 -3.13 14.69
C LEU A 108 -11.44 -2.56 15.36
N ASP A 109 -11.31 -1.67 16.34
CA ASP A 109 -12.44 -1.00 16.98
C ASP A 109 -13.23 -0.11 16.00
N ILE A 110 -12.55 0.57 15.08
CA ILE A 110 -13.19 1.43 14.06
C ILE A 110 -13.92 0.59 13.01
N PHE A 111 -13.23 -0.39 12.42
CA PHE A 111 -13.71 -1.08 11.21
C PHE A 111 -14.49 -2.37 11.53
N PHE A 112 -14.17 -3.02 12.65
CA PHE A 112 -14.78 -4.29 13.09
C PHE A 112 -15.37 -4.15 14.50
N HIS A 113 -16.07 -3.04 14.73
CA HIS A 113 -16.69 -2.76 16.01
C HIS A 113 -17.58 -3.94 16.47
N GLY A 114 -17.59 -4.20 17.79
CA GLY A 114 -18.23 -5.36 18.40
C GLY A 114 -17.32 -6.60 18.51
N ASP A 115 -16.50 -6.89 17.50
CA ASP A 115 -15.62 -8.07 17.46
C ASP A 115 -14.14 -7.74 17.75
N TYR A 116 -13.78 -6.45 17.77
CA TYR A 116 -12.40 -5.99 17.79
C TYR A 116 -11.52 -6.62 18.88
N ARG A 117 -12.03 -6.88 20.09
CA ARG A 117 -11.25 -7.50 21.17
C ARG A 117 -10.89 -8.95 20.85
N LYS A 118 -11.84 -9.69 20.27
CA LYS A 118 -11.63 -11.08 19.84
C LYS A 118 -10.67 -11.12 18.67
N LEU A 119 -10.92 -10.29 17.65
CA LEU A 119 -10.04 -10.16 16.49
C LEU A 119 -8.61 -9.77 16.90
N ASN A 120 -8.45 -8.80 17.80
CA ASN A 120 -7.13 -8.39 18.28
C ASN A 120 -6.42 -9.55 18.97
N LYS A 121 -7.13 -10.32 19.81
CA LYS A 121 -6.59 -11.52 20.44
C LYS A 121 -6.17 -12.53 19.37
N PHE A 122 -7.06 -12.89 18.45
CA PHE A 122 -6.80 -13.92 17.45
C PHE A 122 -5.64 -13.56 16.53
N ILE A 123 -5.61 -12.34 16.00
CA ILE A 123 -4.52 -11.84 15.16
C ILE A 123 -3.19 -11.77 15.93
N THR A 124 -3.21 -11.35 17.20
CA THR A 124 -1.97 -11.25 18.01
C THR A 124 -1.37 -12.62 18.35
N PHE A 125 -2.20 -13.67 18.41
CA PHE A 125 -1.78 -15.03 18.76
C PHE A 125 -1.75 -15.97 17.54
N ASP A 126 -1.80 -15.44 16.32
CA ASP A 126 -1.80 -16.21 15.06
C ASP A 126 -2.93 -17.25 14.92
N ASN A 127 -4.05 -17.03 15.61
CA ASN A 127 -5.28 -17.83 15.51
C ASN A 127 -6.13 -17.34 14.31
N TRP A 128 -5.61 -17.57 13.10
CA TRP A 128 -6.21 -17.03 11.88
C TRP A 128 -7.52 -17.68 11.48
N ASP A 129 -7.72 -18.97 11.79
CA ASP A 129 -8.95 -19.68 11.47
C ASP A 129 -10.16 -19.02 12.14
N GLU A 130 -10.06 -18.69 13.43
CA GLU A 130 -11.11 -18.00 14.17
C GLU A 130 -11.29 -16.54 13.71
N ALA A 131 -10.22 -15.88 13.25
CA ALA A 131 -10.32 -14.56 12.67
C ALA A 131 -11.08 -14.59 11.33
N TYR A 132 -10.79 -15.57 10.47
CA TYR A 132 -11.47 -15.77 9.20
C TYR A 132 -12.96 -16.09 9.39
N GLU A 133 -13.33 -16.91 10.37
CA GLU A 133 -14.75 -17.15 10.68
C GLU A 133 -15.50 -15.86 10.99
N ILE A 134 -14.89 -14.93 11.75
CA ILE A 134 -15.49 -13.63 12.03
C ILE A 134 -15.62 -12.80 10.75
N PHE A 135 -14.57 -12.74 9.92
CA PHE A 135 -14.60 -11.97 8.67
C PHE A 135 -15.65 -12.51 7.70
N GLU A 136 -15.67 -13.82 7.47
CA GLU A 136 -16.64 -14.47 6.60
C GLU A 136 -18.07 -14.31 7.13
N ARG A 137 -18.28 -14.36 8.45
CA ARG A 137 -19.58 -14.05 9.05
C ARG A 137 -20.01 -12.61 8.73
N ARG A 138 -19.13 -11.62 8.89
CA ARG A 138 -19.46 -10.21 8.63
C ARG A 138 -19.76 -9.94 7.15
N ILE A 139 -18.98 -10.55 6.25
CA ILE A 139 -19.18 -10.43 4.80
C ILE A 139 -20.52 -11.08 4.40
N ASN A 140 -20.74 -12.34 4.80
CA ASN A 140 -21.86 -13.13 4.29
C ASN A 140 -23.19 -12.88 5.04
N LYS A 141 -23.14 -12.71 6.37
CA LYS A 141 -24.33 -12.56 7.22
C LYS A 141 -24.68 -11.10 7.48
N ASP A 142 -23.68 -10.30 7.86
CA ASP A 142 -23.88 -8.89 8.20
C ASP A 142 -23.85 -7.99 6.95
N LYS A 143 -23.56 -8.58 5.77
CA LYS A 143 -23.51 -7.94 4.45
C LYS A 143 -22.55 -6.75 4.37
N GLU A 144 -21.44 -6.84 5.11
CA GLU A 144 -20.40 -5.83 5.04
C GLU A 144 -19.60 -5.97 3.74
N ASN A 145 -19.38 -4.86 3.04
CA ASN A 145 -18.64 -4.84 1.78
C ASN A 145 -17.15 -4.54 2.02
N PHE A 146 -16.39 -5.57 2.37
CA PHE A 146 -14.93 -5.50 2.40
C PHE A 146 -14.31 -6.77 1.86
N GLN A 147 -13.08 -6.63 1.38
CA GLN A 147 -12.24 -7.75 0.96
C GLN A 147 -10.96 -7.74 1.75
N TYR A 148 -10.39 -8.92 1.97
CA TYR A 148 -9.17 -9.04 2.77
C TYR A 148 -8.25 -10.13 2.21
N TYR A 149 -6.98 -10.01 2.56
CA TYR A 149 -5.95 -11.01 2.31
C TYR A 149 -4.91 -10.97 3.43
N HIS A 150 -4.51 -12.15 3.91
CA HIS A 150 -3.48 -12.33 4.92
C HIS A 150 -2.30 -13.08 4.31
N TYR A 151 -1.09 -12.58 4.52
CA TYR A 151 0.15 -13.25 4.10
C TYR A 151 1.35 -12.79 4.92
N GLY A 152 2.01 -13.73 5.60
CA GLY A 152 3.14 -13.45 6.48
C GLY A 152 2.75 -12.45 7.57
N ASN A 153 3.56 -11.41 7.76
CA ASN A 153 3.31 -10.33 8.73
C ASN A 153 2.22 -9.31 8.29
N TYR A 154 1.55 -9.55 7.16
CA TYR A 154 0.66 -8.57 6.56
C TYR A 154 -0.79 -9.03 6.53
N PHE A 155 -1.68 -8.19 7.05
CA PHE A 155 -3.11 -8.31 6.86
C PHE A 155 -3.64 -7.07 6.12
N ILE A 156 -4.14 -7.27 4.92
CA ILE A 156 -4.54 -6.22 4.00
C ILE A 156 -6.05 -6.24 3.87
N VAL A 157 -6.69 -5.10 4.08
CA VAL A 157 -8.14 -4.94 3.95
C VAL A 157 -8.46 -3.86 2.94
N LYS A 158 -9.40 -4.13 2.04
CA LYS A 158 -9.99 -3.16 1.13
C LYS A 158 -11.43 -2.89 1.54
N TYR A 159 -11.71 -1.63 1.87
CA TYR A 159 -13.06 -1.10 2.05
C TYR A 159 -13.30 -0.07 0.94
N ASP A 160 -14.32 -0.30 0.11
CA ASP A 160 -14.53 0.48 -1.12
C ASP A 160 -13.20 0.62 -1.90
N ASP A 161 -12.73 1.83 -2.21
CA ASP A 161 -11.45 2.06 -2.91
C ASP A 161 -10.23 2.28 -1.98
N ARG A 162 -10.42 2.08 -0.67
CA ARG A 162 -9.40 2.34 0.35
C ARG A 162 -8.73 1.04 0.77
N ILE A 163 -7.41 1.05 0.73
CA ILE A 163 -6.58 -0.07 1.19
C ILE A 163 -6.05 0.26 2.57
N HIS A 164 -6.12 -0.69 3.48
CA HIS A 164 -5.54 -0.63 4.82
C HIS A 164 -4.53 -1.77 4.93
N ALA A 165 -3.31 -1.46 5.36
CA ALA A 165 -2.23 -2.44 5.51
C ALA A 165 -1.84 -2.56 6.98
N THR A 166 -2.08 -3.74 7.55
CA THR A 166 -1.73 -4.09 8.93
C THR A 166 -0.35 -4.73 8.96
N TYR A 167 0.48 -4.27 9.89
CA TYR A 167 1.77 -4.82 10.25
C TYR A 167 1.56 -5.57 11.58
N ILE A 168 1.42 -6.89 11.53
CA ILE A 168 0.89 -7.72 12.62
C ILE A 168 1.84 -7.70 13.83
N GLU A 169 3.12 -8.01 13.60
CA GLU A 169 4.19 -8.03 14.61
C GLU A 169 4.37 -6.66 15.27
N GLN A 170 4.32 -5.58 14.48
CA GLN A 170 4.47 -4.20 14.95
C GLN A 170 3.16 -3.62 15.51
N LYS A 171 2.05 -4.36 15.39
CA LYS A 171 0.72 -4.02 15.94
C LYS A 171 0.21 -2.64 15.53
N TYR A 172 0.49 -2.22 14.30
CA TYR A 172 -0.05 -0.98 13.74
C TYR A 172 -0.65 -1.21 12.34
N VAL A 173 -1.46 -0.25 11.91
CA VAL A 173 -2.13 -0.25 10.61
C VAL A 173 -1.91 1.09 9.94
N ILE A 174 -1.54 1.03 8.66
CA ILE A 174 -1.60 2.18 7.76
C ILE A 174 -2.99 2.19 7.14
N CYS A 175 -3.77 3.21 7.43
CA CYS A 175 -5.11 3.38 6.93
C CYS A 175 -5.12 4.22 5.66
N ASN A 176 -5.92 3.78 4.68
CA ASN A 176 -6.07 4.43 3.39
C ASN A 176 -4.69 4.70 2.75
N CYS A 177 -3.93 3.63 2.60
CA CYS A 177 -2.59 3.62 2.04
C CYS A 177 -2.57 4.22 0.64
N ASN A 178 -1.68 5.18 0.43
CA ASN A 178 -1.58 5.95 -0.79
C ASN A 178 -0.12 6.31 -1.10
N ARG A 179 0.52 7.13 -0.27
CA ARG A 179 1.87 7.65 -0.53
C ARG A 179 2.97 6.90 0.19
N GLU A 180 2.63 6.04 1.14
CA GLU A 180 3.61 5.19 1.80
C GLU A 180 4.26 4.22 0.81
N ASN A 181 5.52 3.88 1.10
CA ASN A 181 6.27 2.92 0.32
C ASN A 181 5.81 1.49 0.68
N ILE A 182 5.91 0.59 -0.28
CA ILE A 182 5.78 -0.85 -0.05
C ILE A 182 7.13 -1.33 0.51
N THR A 183 7.12 -1.82 1.75
CA THR A 183 8.34 -2.07 2.53
C THR A 183 9.08 -3.33 2.14
N ASP A 184 8.35 -4.36 1.70
CA ASP A 184 8.94 -5.64 1.28
C ASP A 184 8.07 -6.40 0.27
N LEU A 185 8.63 -7.48 -0.27
CA LEU A 185 8.00 -8.30 -1.30
C LEU A 185 6.79 -9.09 -0.79
N ASN A 186 6.69 -9.37 0.52
CA ASN A 186 5.54 -10.07 1.10
C ASN A 186 4.31 -9.16 1.10
N LEU A 187 4.49 -7.89 1.46
CA LEU A 187 3.43 -6.88 1.36
C LEU A 187 3.01 -6.68 -0.10
N LEU A 188 3.98 -6.58 -1.03
CA LEU A 188 3.69 -6.46 -2.46
C LEU A 188 2.90 -7.67 -3.00
N TYR A 189 3.31 -8.87 -2.61
CA TYR A 189 2.63 -10.11 -2.99
C TYR A 189 1.22 -10.17 -2.42
N GLY A 190 1.04 -9.81 -1.15
CA GLY A 190 -0.27 -9.74 -0.51
C GLY A 190 -1.22 -8.77 -1.22
N LEU A 191 -0.73 -7.60 -1.63
CA LEU A 191 -1.49 -6.63 -2.43
C LEU A 191 -1.91 -7.23 -3.77
N CYS A 192 -0.98 -7.85 -4.49
CA CYS A 192 -1.25 -8.50 -5.77
C CYS A 192 -2.31 -9.60 -5.65
N GLN A 193 -2.23 -10.42 -4.60
CA GLN A 193 -3.19 -11.49 -4.35
C GLN A 193 -4.58 -10.97 -3.97
N LEU A 194 -4.66 -9.92 -3.17
CA LEU A 194 -5.93 -9.27 -2.87
C LEU A 194 -6.59 -8.78 -4.15
N PHE A 195 -5.88 -8.04 -5.00
CA PHE A 195 -6.44 -7.53 -6.25
C PHE A 195 -6.81 -8.64 -7.23
N LYS A 196 -5.98 -9.70 -7.31
CA LYS A 196 -6.32 -10.91 -8.06
C LYS A 196 -7.67 -11.49 -7.64
N LYS A 197 -7.86 -11.69 -6.34
CA LYS A 197 -9.12 -12.24 -5.79
C LYS A 197 -10.34 -11.39 -6.16
N ILE A 198 -10.17 -10.07 -6.27
CA ILE A 198 -11.28 -9.13 -6.49
C ILE A 198 -11.61 -8.94 -7.98
N HIS A 199 -10.58 -8.78 -8.82
CA HIS A 199 -10.76 -8.25 -10.16
C HIS A 199 -10.39 -9.21 -11.28
N PHE A 200 -9.48 -10.16 -11.03
CA PHE A 200 -8.90 -11.00 -12.09
C PHE A 200 -8.48 -12.38 -11.54
N PRO A 201 -9.44 -13.23 -11.13
CA PRO A 201 -9.14 -14.51 -10.46
C PRO A 201 -8.32 -15.50 -11.31
N GLU A 202 -8.34 -15.34 -12.63
CA GLU A 202 -7.64 -16.17 -13.61
C GLU A 202 -6.13 -15.85 -13.68
N PHE A 203 -5.73 -14.66 -13.23
CA PHE A 203 -4.31 -14.29 -13.27
C PHE A 203 -3.52 -15.08 -12.23
N ARG A 204 -2.24 -15.28 -12.51
CA ARG A 204 -1.33 -15.96 -11.57
C ARG A 204 -0.44 -14.92 -10.90
N VAL A 205 -0.27 -15.06 -9.60
CA VAL A 205 0.64 -14.23 -8.80
C VAL A 205 1.66 -15.20 -8.22
N SER A 206 2.94 -14.94 -8.45
CA SER A 206 4.03 -15.71 -7.85
C SER A 206 5.06 -14.76 -7.24
N ILE A 207 5.77 -15.25 -6.22
CA ILE A 207 6.84 -14.51 -5.57
C ILE A 207 8.15 -15.25 -5.83
N ILE A 208 9.17 -14.53 -6.31
CA ILE A 208 10.54 -15.01 -6.30
C ILE A 208 11.23 -14.28 -5.15
N PRO A 209 11.57 -14.99 -4.06
CA PRO A 209 12.17 -14.39 -2.88
C PRO A 209 13.36 -13.50 -3.25
N GLU A 210 13.45 -12.34 -2.59
CA GLU A 210 14.52 -11.34 -2.76
C GLU A 210 14.67 -10.72 -4.15
N LYS A 211 13.85 -11.12 -5.14
CA LYS A 211 13.98 -10.64 -6.52
C LYS A 211 12.81 -9.79 -6.99
N HIS A 212 11.59 -10.33 -6.96
CA HIS A 212 10.39 -9.67 -7.46
C HIS A 212 9.12 -10.50 -7.24
N VAL A 213 7.97 -9.85 -7.36
CA VAL A 213 6.65 -10.47 -7.53
C VAL A 213 6.29 -10.50 -9.01
N ILE A 214 5.81 -11.64 -9.51
CA ILE A 214 5.38 -11.79 -10.90
C ILE A 214 3.85 -11.85 -10.95
N LEU A 215 3.26 -10.92 -11.69
CA LEU A 215 1.88 -11.02 -12.17
C LEU A 215 1.88 -11.63 -13.57
N THR A 216 1.09 -12.68 -13.78
CA THR A 216 0.96 -13.34 -15.08
C THR A 216 -0.49 -13.35 -15.52
N ALA A 217 -0.75 -12.73 -16.66
CA ALA A 217 -2.03 -12.77 -17.36
C ALA A 217 -1.92 -13.63 -18.62
N TYR A 218 -3.03 -14.25 -19.01
CA TYR A 218 -3.14 -15.04 -20.23
C TYR A 218 -4.29 -14.50 -21.08
N VAL A 219 -4.01 -14.24 -22.35
CA VAL A 219 -5.03 -14.01 -23.38
C VAL A 219 -5.08 -15.26 -24.23
N THR A 220 -6.24 -15.91 -24.30
CA THR A 220 -6.39 -17.20 -24.99
C THR A 220 -6.33 -17.04 -26.51
N GLN A 221 -5.92 -18.09 -27.22
CA GLN A 221 -5.85 -18.09 -28.68
C GLN A 221 -7.17 -17.69 -29.33
N ASP A 222 -8.32 -18.12 -28.79
CA ASP A 222 -9.63 -17.79 -29.34
C ASP A 222 -9.89 -16.27 -29.36
N VAL A 223 -9.48 -15.58 -28.29
CA VAL A 223 -9.56 -14.12 -28.21
C VAL A 223 -8.60 -13.47 -29.21
N LEU A 224 -7.39 -14.00 -29.34
CA LEU A 224 -6.39 -13.50 -30.29
C LEU A 224 -6.85 -13.66 -31.75
N ASN A 225 -7.51 -14.77 -32.10
CA ASN A 225 -8.04 -14.98 -33.44
C ASN A 225 -9.14 -13.96 -33.78
N ASN A 226 -10.05 -13.67 -32.83
CA ASN A 226 -11.11 -12.68 -33.04
C ASN A 226 -10.55 -11.26 -33.23
N ILE A 227 -9.45 -10.96 -32.56
CA ILE A 227 -8.70 -9.72 -32.75
C ILE A 227 -8.10 -9.66 -34.16
N GLU A 228 -7.46 -10.74 -34.64
CA GLU A 228 -6.91 -10.82 -36.00
C GLU A 228 -7.99 -10.66 -37.08
N GLU A 229 -9.18 -11.22 -36.89
CA GLU A 229 -10.31 -11.02 -37.82
C GLU A 229 -10.76 -9.57 -37.92
N SER A 230 -10.58 -8.77 -36.85
CA SER A 230 -10.90 -7.34 -36.83
C SER A 230 -9.78 -6.45 -37.37
N ALA A 231 -8.53 -6.94 -37.38
CA ALA A 231 -7.34 -6.23 -37.82
C ALA A 231 -6.93 -6.72 -39.22
N ASN A 232 -7.38 -6.03 -40.27
CA ASN A 232 -7.11 -6.36 -41.68
C ASN A 232 -5.71 -6.96 -41.95
N ASN A 233 -5.70 -8.24 -42.32
CA ASN A 233 -4.70 -9.02 -43.07
C ASN A 233 -3.27 -8.47 -43.13
N ASP A 234 -2.44 -8.78 -42.13
CA ASP A 234 -1.01 -9.09 -42.32
C ASP A 234 -0.54 -9.93 -41.13
N ALA A 235 -0.45 -11.25 -41.32
CA ALA A 235 -0.39 -12.24 -40.25
C ALA A 235 1.04 -12.68 -39.89
N ASP A 236 1.17 -13.13 -38.63
CA ASP A 236 2.31 -13.73 -37.92
C ASP A 236 3.35 -12.83 -37.23
N SER A 237 3.66 -11.62 -37.70
CA SER A 237 4.48 -10.66 -36.92
C SER A 237 3.67 -9.67 -36.08
N ASN A 238 2.38 -9.54 -36.37
CA ASN A 238 1.56 -8.40 -35.96
C ASN A 238 0.89 -8.51 -34.59
N LEU A 239 0.71 -9.67 -33.95
CA LEU A 239 -0.01 -9.71 -32.66
C LEU A 239 0.75 -9.04 -31.50
N ARG A 240 2.08 -9.20 -31.46
CA ARG A 240 2.90 -8.47 -30.49
C ARG A 240 2.86 -6.98 -30.81
N GLU A 241 3.08 -6.63 -32.07
CA GLU A 241 3.03 -5.23 -32.55
C GLU A 241 1.64 -4.60 -32.33
N TYR A 242 0.57 -5.38 -32.38
CA TYR A 242 -0.81 -4.99 -32.12
C TYR A 242 -1.04 -4.65 -30.64
N PHE A 243 -0.58 -5.50 -29.71
CA PHE A 243 -0.64 -5.14 -28.29
C PHE A 243 0.24 -3.92 -27.96
N TRP A 244 1.43 -3.83 -28.57
CA TRP A 244 2.28 -2.64 -28.45
C TRP A 244 1.65 -1.39 -29.07
N SER A 245 0.84 -1.52 -30.14
CA SER A 245 0.20 -0.39 -30.81
C SER A 245 -1.14 0.03 -30.19
N ILE A 246 -1.81 -0.85 -29.47
CA ILE A 246 -3.07 -0.54 -28.76
C ILE A 246 -2.84 -0.04 -27.34
N PHE A 247 -1.81 -0.56 -26.66
CA PHE A 247 -1.44 -0.14 -25.31
C PHE A 247 -0.08 0.56 -25.24
N PRO A 248 0.35 1.40 -26.20
CA PRO A 248 1.69 1.98 -26.16
C PRO A 248 1.86 2.84 -24.91
N GLU A 249 0.87 3.69 -24.60
CA GLU A 249 0.89 4.57 -23.43
C GLU A 249 0.80 3.80 -22.12
N ASP A 250 -0.01 2.74 -22.05
CA ASP A 250 -0.13 1.92 -20.85
C ASP A 250 1.13 1.09 -20.61
N ILE A 251 1.70 0.46 -21.64
CA ILE A 251 2.92 -0.33 -21.50
C ILE A 251 4.10 0.59 -21.16
N GLU A 252 4.22 1.76 -21.79
CA GLU A 252 5.22 2.77 -21.41
C GLU A 252 5.03 3.22 -19.95
N SER A 253 3.78 3.38 -19.50
CA SER A 253 3.51 3.71 -18.11
C SER A 253 3.90 2.56 -17.17
N LEU A 254 3.65 1.31 -17.55
CA LEU A 254 4.04 0.13 -16.76
C LEU A 254 5.55 -0.05 -16.68
N THR A 255 6.31 0.24 -17.74
CA THR A 255 7.78 0.13 -17.68
C THR A 255 8.38 1.10 -16.67
N LYS A 256 7.67 2.17 -16.28
CA LYS A 256 8.09 3.05 -15.18
C LYS A 256 7.96 2.38 -13.81
N PHE A 257 6.99 1.49 -13.61
CA PHE A 257 6.68 0.88 -12.31
C PHE A 257 7.04 -0.61 -12.20
N THR A 258 7.40 -1.24 -13.31
CA THR A 258 7.74 -2.66 -13.39
C THR A 258 9.17 -2.83 -13.85
N LYS A 259 9.93 -3.72 -13.21
CA LYS A 259 11.32 -4.00 -13.57
C LYS A 259 11.44 -4.52 -15.00
N LYS A 260 10.47 -5.34 -15.41
CA LYS A 260 10.40 -5.94 -16.74
C LYS A 260 8.96 -6.24 -17.07
N VAL A 261 8.60 -6.05 -18.35
CA VAL A 261 7.40 -6.59 -18.97
C VAL A 261 7.85 -7.65 -19.96
N HIS A 262 7.30 -8.87 -19.87
CA HIS A 262 7.61 -9.96 -20.79
C HIS A 262 6.33 -10.45 -21.44
N MET A 263 6.33 -10.58 -22.77
CA MET A 263 5.18 -11.02 -23.55
C MET A 263 5.61 -12.13 -24.51
N GLU A 264 4.99 -13.30 -24.39
CA GLU A 264 5.31 -14.47 -25.21
C GLU A 264 4.08 -15.31 -25.55
N LEU A 265 4.09 -16.01 -26.68
CA LEU A 265 3.07 -17.01 -26.97
C LEU A 265 3.50 -18.33 -26.33
N ASN A 266 2.61 -18.92 -25.52
CA ASN A 266 2.87 -20.22 -24.93
C ASN A 266 2.64 -21.36 -25.95
N ARG A 267 2.84 -22.61 -25.53
CA ARG A 267 2.65 -23.80 -26.41
C ARG A 267 1.23 -23.94 -26.95
N ASN A 268 0.23 -23.42 -26.23
CA ASN A 268 -1.17 -23.42 -26.64
C ASN A 268 -1.51 -22.19 -27.50
N ARG A 269 -0.49 -21.43 -27.92
CA ARG A 269 -0.59 -20.13 -28.61
C ARG A 269 -1.31 -19.04 -27.82
N ASN A 270 -1.55 -19.22 -26.52
CA ASN A 270 -2.06 -18.12 -25.69
C ASN A 270 -0.96 -17.09 -25.47
N LEU A 271 -1.29 -15.81 -25.51
CA LEU A 271 -0.39 -14.73 -25.16
C LEU A 271 -0.26 -14.65 -23.63
N GLU A 272 0.94 -14.93 -23.14
CA GLU A 272 1.32 -14.83 -21.75
C GLU A 272 2.04 -13.50 -21.50
N ILE A 273 1.48 -12.69 -20.59
CA ILE A 273 2.00 -11.38 -20.21
C ILE A 273 2.45 -11.46 -18.75
N LYS A 274 3.75 -11.25 -18.52
CA LYS A 274 4.38 -11.29 -17.20
C LYS A 274 4.88 -9.90 -16.81
N LEU A 275 4.38 -9.36 -15.70
CA LEU A 275 4.88 -8.13 -15.09
C LEU A 275 5.76 -8.50 -13.88
N TYR A 276 6.99 -8.02 -13.90
CA TYR A 276 7.98 -8.24 -12.84
C TYR A 276 8.01 -7.01 -11.92
N LEU A 277 7.36 -7.10 -10.77
CA LEU A 277 7.21 -6.01 -9.80
C LEU A 277 8.30 -6.08 -8.73
N ASN A 278 8.92 -4.95 -8.43
CA ASN A 278 9.93 -4.82 -7.38
C ASN A 278 9.53 -3.71 -6.38
N LEU A 279 10.31 -3.51 -5.32
CA LEU A 279 10.10 -2.45 -4.32
C LEU A 279 10.53 -1.07 -4.79
N GLU A 280 11.11 -1.00 -5.98
CA GLU A 280 11.61 0.20 -6.61
C GLU A 280 11.02 0.31 -8.02
N THR A 281 10.74 1.55 -8.41
CA THR A 281 10.33 1.93 -9.76
C THR A 281 11.57 2.12 -10.65
N ASN A 282 11.41 2.12 -11.97
CA ASN A 282 12.49 2.44 -12.90
C ASN A 282 12.69 3.97 -13.10
N ASN A 283 11.96 4.79 -12.34
CA ASN A 283 12.15 6.24 -12.35
C ASN A 283 13.31 6.61 -11.43
N TYR A 284 14.15 7.54 -11.88
CA TYR A 284 15.29 8.06 -11.14
C TYR A 284 14.98 9.41 -10.51
N ILE A 285 15.52 9.63 -9.32
CA ILE A 285 15.74 10.98 -8.78
C ILE A 285 17.06 11.48 -9.38
N GLU A 286 17.27 12.81 -9.45
CA GLU A 286 18.53 13.45 -9.87
C GLU A 286 19.80 12.87 -9.19
N THR A 287 19.64 12.10 -8.11
CA THR A 287 20.69 11.41 -7.34
C THR A 287 20.94 9.94 -7.75
N GLU A 288 20.52 9.51 -8.95
CA GLU A 288 20.68 8.15 -9.51
C GLU A 288 20.03 7.00 -8.71
N LYS A 289 19.28 7.31 -7.65
CA LYS A 289 18.52 6.30 -6.89
C LYS A 289 17.13 6.11 -7.48
N ASN A 290 16.74 4.84 -7.62
CA ASN A 290 15.38 4.48 -7.98
C ASN A 290 14.37 4.99 -6.94
N ILE A 291 13.22 5.48 -7.40
CA ILE A 291 12.14 5.88 -6.51
C ILE A 291 11.47 4.62 -5.93
N PRO A 292 11.27 4.52 -4.59
CA PRO A 292 10.54 3.41 -3.99
C PRO A 292 9.10 3.30 -4.52
N LEU A 293 8.63 2.07 -4.72
CA LEU A 293 7.26 1.77 -5.13
C LEU A 293 6.27 2.10 -4.01
N ARG A 294 5.22 2.85 -4.33
CA ARG A 294 4.19 3.29 -3.36
C ARG A 294 2.84 2.62 -3.62
N PHE A 295 1.97 2.63 -2.62
CA PHE A 295 0.62 2.06 -2.74
C PHE A 295 -0.20 2.66 -3.90
N ARG A 296 -0.07 3.97 -4.17
CA ARG A 296 -0.76 4.62 -5.29
C ARG A 296 -0.29 4.12 -6.66
N ASP A 297 0.98 3.72 -6.76
CA ASP A 297 1.57 3.28 -8.02
C ASP A 297 0.99 1.91 -8.41
N MET A 298 0.63 1.09 -7.41
CA MET A 298 -0.10 -0.15 -7.63
C MET A 298 -1.47 0.05 -8.29
N ARG A 299 -2.13 1.20 -8.07
CA ARG A 299 -3.40 1.49 -8.74
C ARG A 299 -3.22 1.59 -10.26
N LEU A 300 -2.11 2.15 -10.72
CA LEU A 300 -1.82 2.23 -12.16
C LEU A 300 -1.59 0.84 -12.75
N ILE A 301 -0.78 0.02 -12.06
CA ILE A 301 -0.53 -1.38 -12.45
C ILE A 301 -1.85 -2.15 -12.51
N PHE A 302 -2.69 -2.07 -11.48
CA PHE A 302 -3.95 -2.82 -11.43
C PHE A 302 -5.01 -2.29 -12.39
N ASN A 303 -5.05 -0.98 -12.67
CA ASN A 303 -5.94 -0.43 -13.70
C ASN A 303 -5.60 -0.98 -15.08
N PHE A 304 -4.31 -1.10 -15.41
CA PHE A 304 -3.90 -1.75 -16.65
C PHE A 304 -4.34 -3.23 -16.67
N MET A 305 -4.07 -3.97 -15.59
CA MET A 305 -4.49 -5.37 -15.49
C MET A 305 -6.01 -5.53 -15.62
N TYR A 306 -6.78 -4.61 -15.04
CA TYR A 306 -8.23 -4.57 -15.15
C TYR A 306 -8.69 -4.31 -16.58
N ARG A 307 -8.10 -3.32 -17.28
CA ARG A 307 -8.40 -3.06 -18.70
C ARG A 307 -8.07 -4.27 -19.56
N LEU A 308 -6.90 -4.86 -19.36
CA LEU A 308 -6.49 -6.08 -20.08
C LEU A 308 -7.50 -7.22 -19.87
N TYR A 309 -7.95 -7.41 -18.64
CA TYR A 309 -8.94 -8.43 -18.32
C TYR A 309 -10.32 -8.12 -18.94
N HIS A 310 -10.80 -6.89 -18.85
CA HIS A 310 -12.14 -6.54 -19.36
C HIS A 310 -12.19 -6.47 -20.89
N GLU A 311 -11.19 -5.87 -21.53
CA GLU A 311 -11.15 -5.66 -22.98
C GLU A 311 -10.88 -6.97 -23.74
N PHE A 312 -10.15 -7.92 -23.15
CA PHE A 312 -9.76 -9.17 -23.82
C PHE A 312 -10.33 -10.45 -23.20
N TYR A 313 -10.56 -10.50 -21.89
CA TYR A 313 -11.03 -11.74 -21.27
C TYR A 313 -12.56 -11.77 -21.15
N ILE A 314 -13.18 -10.72 -20.62
CA ILE A 314 -14.63 -10.70 -20.38
C ILE A 314 -15.46 -10.51 -21.68
N LEU A 315 -14.97 -9.72 -22.63
CA LEU A 315 -15.73 -9.44 -23.86
C LEU A 315 -15.80 -10.64 -24.83
N TRP A 316 -14.93 -11.64 -24.66
CA TRP A 316 -14.70 -12.66 -25.69
C TRP A 316 -14.84 -14.10 -25.19
N VAL A 317 -15.07 -14.32 -23.89
CA VAL A 317 -15.37 -15.63 -23.28
C VAL A 317 -16.89 -15.81 -23.07
N LYS A 318 -17.73 -15.11 -23.84
CA LYS A 318 -19.19 -15.30 -23.84
C LYS A 318 -19.68 -16.05 -25.06
#